data_AF-A0A9P5NXZ0-F1
#
_entry.id   AF-A0A9P5NXZ0-F1
#
_cell.length_a   1.000
_cell.length_b   1.000
_cell.length_c   1.000
_cell.angle_alpha   90.00
_cell.angle_beta   90.00
_cell.angle_gamma   90.00
#
_symmetry.space_group_name_H-M   'P 1'
#
loop_
_entity.id
_entity.type
_entity.pdbx_description
1 polymer ?
#
loop_
_entity_poly.entity_id
_entity_poly.type
_entity_poly.pdbx_seq_one_letter_code
_entity_poly.pdbx_strand_id
1 'polypeptide(L)'
;MDKGSETGYIYANQTGLWEAYAPELDTEKFPPMLQMKSVHNTPIEGLWHWFLQTFGLNIKDVIRQGLQTGVYHPNNSVHQQLFNWLWPKMLQIQLDAFVKYWNNHCIRTQKNKPNMSGLTLRHAFTVPAPPTQDCRIPVNRQVISTLCSQIPVTCEEAMRWVDDAFDGVATRAYEAIGSPPLNKFLTGWDIFSTMVGIINAASTSM
;
A
#
# COMPACT_ATOMS: atom_id res chain seq x y z
N MET A 1 3.31 -2.50 -17.48
CA MET A 1 2.75 -1.37 -16.72
C MET A 1 1.36 -1.09 -17.26
N ASP A 2 0.40 -0.73 -16.39
CA ASP A 2 -0.86 -0.18 -16.88
C ASP A 2 -0.56 1.16 -17.60
N LYS A 3 -1.31 1.50 -18.65
CA LYS A 3 -1.08 2.69 -19.47
C LYS A 3 -1.95 3.86 -19.00
N GLY A 4 -2.17 3.95 -17.70
CA GLY A 4 -2.94 5.04 -17.11
C GLY A 4 -2.22 6.38 -17.30
N SER A 5 -2.99 7.46 -17.21
CA SER A 5 -2.49 8.83 -17.40
C SER A 5 -1.43 9.21 -16.37
N GLU A 6 -1.46 8.60 -15.17
CA GLU A 6 -0.47 8.77 -14.11
C GLU A 6 0.94 8.34 -14.53
N THR A 7 1.05 7.34 -15.41
CA THR A 7 2.34 6.81 -15.87
C THR A 7 3.16 7.88 -16.61
N GLY A 8 2.49 8.81 -17.32
CA GLY A 8 3.15 9.94 -17.97
C GLY A 8 3.80 10.91 -16.98
N TYR A 9 3.09 11.24 -15.89
CA TYR A 9 3.62 12.10 -14.83
C TYR A 9 4.79 11.43 -14.10
N ILE A 10 4.68 10.15 -13.79
CA ILE A 10 5.77 9.39 -13.13
C ILE A 10 7.02 9.40 -14.01
N TYR A 11 6.86 9.11 -15.31
CA TYR A 11 7.97 9.11 -16.25
C TYR A 11 8.63 10.50 -16.35
N ALA A 12 7.84 11.56 -16.56
CA ALA A 12 8.35 12.91 -16.70
C ALA A 12 9.06 13.40 -15.42
N ASN A 13 8.46 13.18 -14.25
CA ASN A 13 9.02 13.59 -12.97
C ASN A 13 10.33 12.85 -12.68
N GLN A 14 10.36 11.53 -12.87
CA GLN A 14 11.55 10.72 -12.63
C GLN A 14 12.70 11.10 -13.56
N THR A 15 12.39 11.36 -14.84
CA THR A 15 13.38 11.80 -15.84
C THR A 15 13.94 13.18 -15.47
N GLY A 16 13.08 14.16 -15.20
CA GLY A 16 13.52 15.51 -14.85
C GLY A 16 14.32 15.58 -13.54
N LEU A 17 13.97 14.74 -12.55
CA LEU A 17 14.76 14.62 -11.32
C LEU A 17 16.16 14.06 -11.57
N TRP A 18 16.28 13.06 -12.44
CA TRP A 18 17.59 12.50 -12.79
C TRP A 18 18.45 13.49 -13.56
N GLU A 19 17.90 14.14 -14.58
CA GLU A 19 18.62 15.16 -15.36
C GLU A 19 19.13 16.31 -14.49
N ALA A 20 18.35 16.71 -13.48
CA ALA A 20 18.72 17.84 -12.62
C ALA A 20 19.66 17.47 -11.46
N TYR A 21 19.53 16.27 -10.88
CA TYR A 21 20.22 15.91 -9.62
C TYR A 21 21.22 14.77 -9.74
N ALA A 22 21.23 14.04 -10.85
CA ALA A 22 22.20 12.97 -11.12
C ALA A 22 22.68 12.96 -12.58
N PRO A 23 23.11 14.12 -13.13
CA PRO A 23 23.52 14.23 -14.54
C PRO A 23 24.75 13.37 -14.89
N GLU A 24 25.51 12.93 -13.89
CA GLU A 24 26.66 12.05 -14.04
C GLU A 24 26.30 10.58 -14.30
N LEU A 25 25.03 10.19 -14.08
CA LEU A 25 24.59 8.83 -14.34
C LEU A 25 24.31 8.62 -15.83
N ASP A 26 24.91 7.58 -16.39
CA ASP A 26 24.62 7.10 -17.74
C ASP A 26 23.19 6.58 -17.81
N THR A 27 22.31 7.32 -18.50
CA THR A 27 20.89 7.01 -18.63
C THR A 27 20.60 5.87 -19.61
N GLU A 28 21.55 5.49 -20.47
CA GLU A 28 21.42 4.30 -21.31
C GLU A 28 21.67 3.03 -20.46
N LYS A 29 22.63 3.10 -19.53
CA LYS A 29 22.95 2.00 -18.62
C LYS A 29 22.02 1.92 -17.43
N PHE A 30 21.64 3.06 -16.88
CA PHE A 30 20.74 3.20 -15.74
C PHE A 30 19.60 4.12 -16.12
N PRO A 31 18.61 3.64 -16.87
CA PRO A 31 17.47 4.46 -17.24
C PRO A 31 16.69 4.92 -16.01
N PRO A 32 16.22 6.19 -15.97
CA PRO A 32 15.47 6.74 -14.84
C PRO A 32 14.17 5.96 -14.57
N MET A 33 13.58 5.40 -15.63
CA MET A 33 12.35 4.62 -15.59
C MET A 33 12.43 3.41 -16.53
N LEU A 34 12.03 2.24 -16.04
CA LEU A 34 11.96 1.00 -16.83
C LEU A 34 10.55 0.45 -16.85
N GLN A 35 9.98 0.36 -18.05
CA GLN A 35 8.70 -0.33 -18.25
C GLN A 35 8.97 -1.80 -18.59
N MET A 36 8.69 -2.69 -17.63
CA MET A 36 8.81 -4.14 -17.83
C MET A 36 7.52 -4.88 -17.52
N LYS A 37 7.38 -6.09 -18.07
CA LYS A 37 6.30 -7.02 -17.71
C LYS A 37 6.53 -7.53 -16.28
N SER A 38 5.46 -7.78 -15.54
CA SER A 38 5.55 -8.26 -14.15
C SER A 38 6.36 -9.57 -14.03
N VAL A 39 6.27 -10.46 -15.03
CA VAL A 39 7.08 -11.69 -15.11
C VAL A 39 8.60 -11.45 -15.12
N HIS A 40 9.05 -10.24 -15.48
CA HIS A 40 10.46 -9.85 -15.46
C HIS A 40 10.82 -9.01 -14.22
N ASN A 41 9.84 -8.67 -13.38
CA ASN A 41 10.03 -7.93 -12.14
C ASN A 41 10.16 -8.88 -10.94
N THR A 42 11.13 -9.80 -11.02
CA THR A 42 11.36 -10.84 -10.02
C THR A 42 11.44 -10.33 -8.57
N PRO A 43 12.08 -9.17 -8.27
CA PRO A 43 12.11 -8.65 -6.91
C PRO A 43 10.72 -8.31 -6.35
N ILE A 44 9.86 -7.65 -7.13
CA ILE A 44 8.51 -7.27 -6.67
C ILE A 44 7.63 -8.51 -6.57
N GLU A 45 7.69 -9.42 -7.53
CA GLU A 45 6.93 -10.68 -7.48
C GLU A 45 7.34 -11.55 -6.29
N GLY A 46 8.64 -11.61 -6.00
CA GLY A 46 9.17 -12.28 -4.80
C GLY A 46 8.64 -11.64 -3.52
N LEU A 47 8.58 -10.30 -3.45
CA LEU A 47 8.03 -9.60 -2.29
C LEU A 47 6.54 -9.93 -2.06
N TRP A 48 5.74 -9.95 -3.14
CA TRP A 48 4.33 -10.35 -3.06
C TRP A 48 4.15 -11.78 -2.59
N HIS A 49 4.99 -12.70 -3.07
CA HIS A 49 5.00 -14.07 -2.59
C HIS A 49 5.22 -14.15 -1.07
N TRP A 50 6.20 -13.42 -0.54
CA TRP A 50 6.48 -13.39 0.90
C TRP A 50 5.38 -12.74 1.72
N PHE A 51 4.77 -11.66 1.22
CA PHE A 51 3.60 -11.05 1.84
C PHE A 51 2.47 -12.08 2.01
N LEU A 52 2.14 -12.78 0.93
CA LEU A 52 1.09 -13.81 0.92
C LEU A 52 1.41 -14.98 1.85
N GLN A 53 2.68 -15.39 1.99
CA GLN A 53 3.05 -16.47 2.91
C GLN A 53 3.06 -16.05 4.38
N THR A 54 3.41 -14.80 4.69
CA THR A 54 3.68 -14.37 6.07
C THR A 54 2.43 -13.80 6.75
N PHE A 55 1.65 -13.00 6.02
CA PHE A 55 0.44 -12.36 6.54
C PHE A 55 -0.84 -13.03 6.00
N GLY A 56 -0.69 -14.07 5.18
CA GLY A 56 -1.80 -14.74 4.53
C GLY A 56 -2.49 -15.80 5.39
N LEU A 57 -3.51 -15.36 6.13
CA LEU A 57 -4.83 -15.92 5.81
C LEU A 57 -5.17 -15.36 4.44
N ASN A 58 -5.49 -16.19 3.45
CA ASN A 58 -5.68 -15.71 2.08
C ASN A 58 -6.74 -14.58 2.09
N ILE A 59 -6.28 -13.33 2.09
CA ILE A 59 -7.08 -12.10 2.23
C ILE A 59 -8.20 -12.12 1.20
N LYS A 60 -7.85 -12.60 0.01
CA LYS A 60 -8.78 -12.81 -1.10
C LYS A 60 -9.82 -13.88 -0.78
N ASP A 61 -9.48 -14.97 -0.11
CA ASP A 61 -10.47 -15.98 0.30
C ASP A 61 -11.40 -15.44 1.38
N VAL A 62 -10.87 -14.71 2.37
CA VAL A 62 -11.70 -14.05 3.40
C VAL A 62 -12.65 -13.04 2.76
N ILE A 63 -12.17 -12.16 1.88
CA ILE A 63 -13.02 -11.20 1.16
C ILE A 63 -14.06 -11.93 0.29
N ARG A 64 -13.67 -13.01 -0.40
CA ARG A 64 -14.60 -13.79 -1.23
C ARG A 64 -15.64 -14.53 -0.40
N GLN A 65 -15.30 -14.94 0.81
CA GLN A 65 -16.22 -15.62 1.71
C GLN A 65 -17.48 -14.81 1.95
N GLY A 66 -17.38 -13.49 2.16
CA GLY A 66 -18.57 -12.66 2.41
C GLY A 66 -19.56 -12.63 1.25
N LEU A 67 -19.08 -12.73 0.01
CA LEU A 67 -19.97 -12.89 -1.15
C LEU A 67 -20.58 -14.30 -1.19
N GLN A 68 -19.78 -15.34 -0.92
CA GLN A 68 -20.22 -16.74 -0.94
C GLN A 68 -21.23 -17.06 0.16
N THR A 69 -21.10 -16.45 1.34
CA THR A 69 -21.98 -16.67 2.50
C THR A 69 -23.20 -15.74 2.51
N GLY A 70 -23.30 -14.81 1.55
CA GLY A 70 -24.41 -13.86 1.48
C GLY A 70 -24.34 -12.72 2.51
N VAL A 71 -23.20 -12.53 3.18
CA VAL A 71 -22.99 -11.37 4.08
C VAL A 71 -22.87 -10.07 3.26
N TYR A 72 -22.22 -10.14 2.10
CA TYR A 72 -22.05 -9.02 1.19
C TYR A 72 -23.05 -9.09 0.03
N HIS A 73 -23.85 -8.03 -0.13
CA HIS A 73 -24.81 -7.89 -1.22
C HIS A 73 -24.31 -6.85 -2.23
N PRO A 74 -23.83 -7.25 -3.43
CA PRO A 74 -23.26 -6.32 -4.40
C PRO A 74 -24.26 -5.31 -4.94
N ASN A 75 -25.56 -5.57 -4.84
CA ASN A 75 -26.61 -4.64 -5.30
C ASN A 75 -27.05 -3.64 -4.21
N ASN A 76 -26.45 -3.70 -3.02
CA ASN A 76 -26.76 -2.78 -1.92
C ASN A 76 -25.67 -1.69 -1.84
N SER A 77 -26.06 -0.43 -2.00
CA SER A 77 -25.13 0.72 -1.98
C SER A 77 -24.44 0.91 -0.63
N VAL A 78 -25.10 0.60 0.49
CA VAL A 78 -24.48 0.63 1.83
C VAL A 78 -23.39 -0.43 1.93
N HIS A 79 -23.64 -1.63 1.38
CA HIS A 79 -22.64 -2.70 1.41
C HIS A 79 -21.40 -2.32 0.59
N GLN A 80 -21.59 -1.79 -0.63
CA GLN A 80 -20.48 -1.34 -1.48
C GLN A 80 -19.63 -0.27 -0.80
N GLN A 81 -20.27 0.77 -0.25
CA GLN A 81 -19.57 1.87 0.40
C GLN A 81 -18.88 1.42 1.69
N LEU A 82 -19.57 0.65 2.54
CA LEU A 82 -18.96 0.14 3.77
C LEU A 82 -17.81 -0.82 3.49
N PHE A 83 -17.89 -1.60 2.41
CA PHE A 83 -16.81 -2.46 1.97
C PHE A 83 -15.57 -1.63 1.63
N ASN A 84 -15.74 -0.57 0.83
CA ASN A 84 -14.68 0.35 0.44
C ASN A 84 -14.15 1.17 1.64
N TRP A 85 -14.96 1.39 2.68
CA TRP A 85 -14.51 2.07 3.89
C TRP A 85 -13.67 1.15 4.80
N LEU A 86 -14.11 -0.09 5.00
CA LEU A 86 -13.55 -1.01 5.99
C LEU A 86 -12.30 -1.75 5.49
N TRP A 87 -12.40 -2.42 4.33
CA TRP A 87 -11.37 -3.36 3.89
C TRP A 87 -10.04 -2.69 3.51
N PRO A 88 -10.00 -1.52 2.86
CA PRO A 88 -8.73 -0.82 2.62
C PRO A 88 -8.00 -0.47 3.92
N LYS A 89 -8.72 -0.05 4.97
CA LYS A 89 -8.12 0.23 6.29
C LYS A 89 -7.52 -1.02 6.91
N MET A 90 -8.25 -2.15 6.88
CA MET A 90 -7.75 -3.43 7.38
C MET A 90 -6.52 -3.92 6.59
N LEU A 91 -6.56 -3.79 5.26
CA LEU A 91 -5.47 -4.18 4.37
C LEU A 91 -4.22 -3.33 4.61
N GLN A 92 -4.38 -2.01 4.75
CA GLN A 92 -3.26 -1.10 5.03
C GLN A 92 -2.54 -1.48 6.32
N ILE A 93 -3.27 -1.84 7.39
CA ILE A 93 -2.67 -2.29 8.65
C ILE A 93 -1.82 -3.56 8.45
N GLN A 94 -2.28 -4.51 7.63
CA GLN A 94 -1.50 -5.72 7.31
C GLN A 94 -0.25 -5.39 6.49
N LEU A 95 -0.38 -4.50 5.50
CA LEU A 95 0.75 -4.05 4.69
C LEU A 95 1.80 -3.33 5.53
N ASP A 96 1.39 -2.44 6.43
CA ASP A 96 2.29 -1.74 7.34
C ASP A 96 3.02 -2.70 8.28
N ALA A 97 2.31 -3.70 8.80
CA ALA A 97 2.90 -4.75 9.62
C ALA A 97 3.92 -5.58 8.83
N PHE A 98 3.60 -5.91 7.56
CA PHE A 98 4.53 -6.59 6.66
C PHE A 98 5.77 -5.76 6.37
N VAL A 99 5.63 -4.47 6.06
CA VAL A 99 6.79 -3.58 5.82
C VAL A 99 7.70 -3.53 7.05
N LYS A 100 7.12 -3.44 8.25
CA LYS A 100 7.89 -3.49 9.51
C LYS A 100 8.62 -4.82 9.67
N TYR A 101 7.93 -5.95 9.47
CA TYR A 101 8.54 -7.27 9.53
C TYR A 101 9.67 -7.41 8.50
N TRP A 102 9.37 -7.10 7.24
CA TRP A 102 10.28 -7.25 6.11
C TRP A 102 11.51 -6.37 6.26
N ASN A 103 11.40 -5.15 6.76
CA ASN A 103 12.59 -4.32 6.97
C ASN A 103 13.48 -4.81 8.12
N ASN A 104 12.94 -5.60 9.05
CA ASN A 104 13.66 -6.08 10.24
C ASN A 104 14.03 -7.58 10.19
N HIS A 105 13.60 -8.34 9.18
CA HIS A 105 14.02 -9.74 9.04
C HIS A 105 15.51 -9.81 8.66
N CYS A 106 16.20 -10.82 9.19
CA CYS A 106 17.60 -11.06 8.86
C CYS A 106 17.68 -11.80 7.52
N ILE A 107 18.44 -11.24 6.58
CA ILE A 107 18.70 -11.90 5.30
C ILE A 107 19.64 -13.07 5.55
N ARG A 108 19.32 -14.24 5.01
CA ARG A 108 20.17 -15.43 5.09
C ARG A 108 21.60 -15.13 4.65
N THR A 109 22.57 -15.60 5.43
CA THR A 109 24.00 -15.48 5.10
C THR A 109 24.33 -16.28 3.82
N GLN A 110 25.00 -15.61 2.89
CA GLN A 110 25.45 -16.11 1.60
C GLN A 110 26.95 -15.80 1.49
N LYS A 111 27.79 -16.85 1.53
CA LYS A 111 29.26 -16.72 1.61
C LYS A 111 29.87 -15.84 0.50
N ASN A 112 29.27 -15.87 -0.69
CA ASN A 112 29.81 -15.20 -1.88
C ASN A 112 29.13 -13.85 -2.16
N LYS A 113 28.25 -13.37 -1.26
CA LYS A 113 27.54 -12.10 -1.44
C LYS A 113 28.04 -11.10 -0.39
N PRO A 114 28.86 -10.10 -0.77
CA PRO A 114 29.43 -9.15 0.18
C PRO A 114 28.35 -8.23 0.79
N ASN A 115 27.24 -8.01 0.09
CA ASN A 115 26.28 -6.95 0.45
C ASN A 115 25.09 -7.48 1.26
N MET A 116 24.87 -6.89 2.44
CA MET A 116 23.68 -7.04 3.31
C MET A 116 23.40 -8.47 3.79
N SER A 117 24.38 -9.38 3.66
CA SER A 117 24.21 -10.78 4.01
C SER A 117 24.34 -10.99 5.52
N GLY A 118 23.39 -11.70 6.14
CA GLY A 118 23.38 -11.90 7.60
C GLY A 118 22.96 -10.65 8.40
N LEU A 119 22.49 -9.60 7.72
CA LEU A 119 22.00 -8.37 8.34
C LEU A 119 20.51 -8.19 8.04
N THR A 120 19.84 -7.36 8.84
CA THR A 120 18.51 -6.86 8.49
C THR A 120 18.65 -5.75 7.45
N LEU A 121 17.67 -5.60 6.57
CA LEU A 121 17.63 -4.51 5.60
C LEU A 121 17.79 -3.16 6.30
N ARG A 122 17.03 -2.95 7.39
CA ARG A 122 17.11 -1.73 8.18
C ARG A 122 18.54 -1.48 8.67
N HIS A 123 19.19 -2.46 9.30
CA HIS A 123 20.56 -2.30 9.80
C HIS A 123 21.53 -1.97 8.66
N ALA A 124 21.43 -2.69 7.55
CA ALA A 124 22.31 -2.49 6.40
C ALA A 124 22.23 -1.07 5.82
N PHE A 125 21.05 -0.44 5.82
CA PHE A 125 20.87 0.93 5.35
C PHE A 125 21.16 1.99 6.42
N THR A 126 20.96 1.70 7.70
CA THR A 126 21.16 2.70 8.77
C THR A 126 22.59 2.75 9.32
N VAL A 127 23.24 1.59 9.42
CA VAL A 127 24.59 1.44 9.99
C VAL A 127 25.38 0.48 9.07
N PRO A 128 25.74 0.93 7.86
CA PRO A 128 26.44 0.09 6.91
C PRO A 128 27.87 -0.22 7.40
N ALA A 129 28.31 -1.48 7.27
CA ALA A 129 29.65 -1.91 7.68
C ALA A 129 30.68 -1.58 6.59
N PRO A 130 31.81 -0.93 6.91
CA PRO A 130 32.84 -0.61 5.92
C PRO A 130 33.37 -1.85 5.17
N PRO A 131 33.73 -1.73 3.87
CA PRO A 131 33.69 -0.52 3.05
C PRO A 131 32.31 -0.31 2.38
N THR A 132 31.65 0.81 2.69
CA THR A 132 30.35 1.17 2.12
C THR A 132 30.37 2.60 1.59
N GLN A 133 29.59 2.86 0.54
CA GLN A 133 29.45 4.17 -0.08
C GLN A 133 28.02 4.69 0.09
N ASP A 134 27.88 5.99 0.39
CA ASP A 134 26.59 6.65 0.34
C ASP A 134 26.22 6.93 -1.13
N CYS A 135 25.20 6.24 -1.62
CA CYS A 135 24.70 6.37 -2.99
C CYS A 135 23.39 7.19 -3.07
N ARG A 136 23.07 7.97 -2.02
CA ARG A 136 21.87 8.82 -2.03
C ARG A 136 22.08 10.03 -2.92
N ILE A 137 21.06 10.37 -3.71
CA ILE A 137 21.01 11.61 -4.49
C ILE A 137 20.21 12.64 -3.67
N PRO A 138 20.83 13.72 -3.19
CA PRO A 138 20.12 14.75 -2.43
C PRO A 138 19.23 15.56 -3.37
N VAL A 139 17.92 15.61 -3.10
CA VAL A 139 16.95 16.35 -3.91
C VAL A 139 16.32 17.46 -3.08
N ASN A 140 16.13 18.65 -3.69
CA ASN A 140 15.43 19.76 -3.04
C ASN A 140 13.95 19.43 -2.83
N ARG A 141 13.49 19.49 -1.57
CA ARG A 141 12.08 19.25 -1.20
C ARG A 141 11.09 20.18 -1.89
N GLN A 142 11.49 21.42 -2.19
CA GLN A 142 10.63 22.37 -2.90
C GLN A 142 10.32 21.87 -4.32
N VAL A 143 11.30 21.27 -5.00
CA VAL A 143 11.11 20.68 -6.33
C VAL A 143 10.14 19.51 -6.26
N ILE A 144 10.29 18.62 -5.27
CA ILE A 144 9.34 17.53 -5.05
C ILE A 144 7.93 18.06 -4.83
N SER A 145 7.76 19.07 -3.97
CA SER A 145 6.45 19.68 -3.72
C SER A 145 5.83 20.24 -5.00
N THR A 146 6.62 20.92 -5.83
CA THR A 146 6.16 21.47 -7.12
C THR A 146 5.74 20.35 -8.08
N LEU A 147 6.54 19.30 -8.24
CA LEU A 147 6.21 18.17 -9.11
C LEU A 147 4.95 17.43 -8.64
N CYS A 148 4.77 17.25 -7.33
CA CYS A 148 3.55 16.67 -6.77
C CYS A 148 2.33 17.55 -7.05
N SER A 149 2.45 18.88 -7.02
CA SER A 149 1.33 19.79 -7.31
C SER A 149 0.84 19.77 -8.76
N GLN A 150 1.65 19.21 -9.67
CA GLN A 150 1.27 19.03 -11.09
C GLN A 150 0.41 17.79 -11.32
N ILE A 151 0.35 16.87 -10.36
CA ILE A 151 -0.49 15.67 -10.45
C ILE A 151 -1.94 16.11 -10.14
N PRO A 152 -2.92 15.87 -11.04
CA PRO A 152 -4.28 16.40 -10.88
C PRO A 152 -5.04 15.89 -9.65
N VAL A 153 -4.66 14.72 -9.15
CA VAL A 153 -5.29 14.07 -8.00
C VAL A 153 -4.35 14.17 -6.82
N THR A 154 -4.83 14.75 -5.71
CA THR A 154 -4.04 14.82 -4.48
C THR A 154 -3.89 13.45 -3.85
N CYS A 155 -2.91 13.29 -2.95
CA CYS A 155 -2.74 12.04 -2.20
C CYS A 155 -3.99 11.73 -1.38
N GLU A 156 -4.57 12.75 -0.76
CA GLU A 156 -5.79 12.66 0.04
C GLU A 156 -6.98 12.18 -0.80
N GLU A 157 -7.14 12.72 -2.02
CA GLU A 157 -8.20 12.29 -2.94
C GLU A 157 -7.98 10.87 -3.44
N ALA A 158 -6.74 10.52 -3.81
CA ALA A 158 -6.41 9.17 -4.27
C ALA A 158 -6.63 8.10 -3.19
N MET A 159 -6.58 8.49 -1.92
CA MET A 159 -6.82 7.62 -0.77
C MET A 159 -8.25 7.74 -0.21
N ARG A 160 -9.13 8.50 -0.86
CA ARG A 160 -10.55 8.62 -0.51
C ARG A 160 -11.33 7.47 -1.16
N TRP A 161 -11.75 6.51 -0.34
CA TRP A 161 -12.48 5.31 -0.80
C TRP A 161 -14.01 5.47 -0.81
N VAL A 162 -14.52 6.45 -0.06
CA VAL A 162 -15.94 6.82 0.04
C VAL A 162 -16.07 8.33 0.19
N ASP A 163 -17.22 8.90 -0.13
CA ASP A 163 -17.46 10.32 0.10
C ASP A 163 -17.50 10.69 1.59
N ASP A 164 -17.30 11.97 1.89
CA ASP A 164 -17.21 12.48 3.26
C ASP A 164 -18.52 12.29 4.04
N ALA A 165 -19.67 12.26 3.36
CA ALA A 165 -20.95 12.04 4.01
C ALA A 165 -21.07 10.59 4.51
N PHE A 166 -20.69 9.61 3.68
CA PHE A 166 -20.66 8.21 4.08
C PHE A 166 -19.54 7.90 5.08
N ASP A 167 -18.36 8.52 4.95
CA ASP A 167 -17.29 8.38 5.94
C ASP A 167 -17.77 8.77 7.35
N GLY A 168 -18.52 9.87 7.47
CA GLY A 168 -19.13 10.27 8.74
C GLY A 168 -20.15 9.25 9.27
N VAL A 169 -20.97 8.65 8.40
CA VAL A 169 -21.94 7.60 8.77
C VAL A 169 -21.22 6.33 9.24
N ALA A 170 -20.23 5.86 8.48
CA ALA A 170 -19.46 4.66 8.79
C ALA A 170 -18.65 4.84 10.08
N THR A 171 -18.04 6.01 10.29
CA THR A 171 -17.30 6.33 11.51
C THR A 171 -18.19 6.26 12.74
N ARG A 172 -19.38 6.88 12.72
CA ARG A 172 -20.34 6.78 13.82
C ARG A 172 -20.80 5.35 14.09
N ALA A 173 -21.06 4.56 13.04
CA ALA A 173 -21.43 3.16 13.20
C ALA A 173 -20.28 2.33 13.81
N TYR A 174 -19.04 2.62 13.43
CA TYR A 174 -17.84 1.95 13.96
C TYR A 174 -17.57 2.32 15.44
N GLU A 175 -17.78 3.58 15.81
CA GLU A 175 -17.71 4.04 17.21
C GLU A 175 -18.81 3.39 18.07
N ALA A 176 -20.03 3.27 17.53
CA ALA A 176 -21.16 2.66 18.23
C ALA A 176 -20.95 1.18 18.56
N ILE A 177 -20.16 0.44 17.78
CA ILE A 177 -19.77 -0.95 18.08
C ILE A 177 -18.52 -1.05 18.97
N GLY A 178 -18.02 0.07 19.51
CA GLY A 178 -16.86 0.12 20.40
C GLY A 178 -15.50 0.12 19.69
N SER A 179 -15.46 0.46 18.40
CA SER A 179 -14.22 0.58 17.62
C SER A 179 -13.29 -0.64 17.70
N PRO A 180 -13.78 -1.85 17.35
CA PRO A 180 -13.01 -3.08 17.44
C PRO A 180 -11.74 -3.02 16.57
N PRO A 181 -10.62 -3.61 17.02
CA PRO A 181 -9.34 -3.45 16.35
C PRO A 181 -9.35 -4.07 14.94
N LEU A 182 -8.91 -3.28 13.95
CA LEU A 182 -8.90 -3.65 12.53
C LEU A 182 -7.69 -4.51 12.11
N ASN A 183 -6.81 -4.87 13.04
CA ASN A 183 -5.64 -5.70 12.77
C ASN A 183 -5.95 -7.20 12.66
N LYS A 184 -7.17 -7.64 13.04
CA LYS A 184 -7.62 -9.03 12.92
C LYS A 184 -8.47 -9.18 11.66
N PHE A 185 -7.86 -9.64 10.57
CA PHE A 185 -8.54 -9.71 9.27
C PHE A 185 -9.78 -10.62 9.26
N LEU A 186 -9.78 -11.70 10.06
CA LEU A 186 -10.90 -12.66 10.15
C LEU A 186 -12.17 -12.09 10.74
N THR A 187 -12.07 -11.08 11.61
CA THR A 187 -13.26 -10.46 12.23
C THR A 187 -13.89 -9.40 11.32
N GLY A 188 -13.34 -9.17 10.12
CA GLY A 188 -13.79 -8.12 9.21
C GLY A 188 -15.28 -8.24 8.85
N TRP A 189 -15.78 -9.46 8.61
CA TRP A 189 -17.19 -9.67 8.29
C TRP A 189 -18.14 -9.52 9.49
N ASP A 190 -17.69 -9.81 10.70
CA ASP A 190 -18.47 -9.60 11.93
C ASP A 190 -18.62 -8.10 12.21
N ILE A 191 -17.52 -7.36 12.08
CA ILE A 191 -17.49 -5.89 12.16
C ILE A 191 -18.42 -5.31 11.09
N PHE A 192 -18.26 -5.74 9.83
CA PHE A 192 -19.08 -5.30 8.71
C PHE A 192 -20.58 -5.51 8.97
N SER A 193 -20.98 -6.73 9.35
CA SER A 193 -22.38 -7.08 9.59
C SER A 193 -23.01 -6.24 10.70
N THR A 194 -22.25 -6.01 11.78
CA THR A 194 -22.72 -5.20 12.91
C THR A 194 -22.90 -3.74 12.52
N MET A 195 -21.97 -3.18 11.74
CA MET A 195 -22.06 -1.81 11.22
C MET A 195 -23.24 -1.66 10.24
N VAL A 196 -23.47 -2.61 9.33
CA VAL A 196 -24.63 -2.60 8.43
C VAL A 196 -25.94 -2.50 9.21
N GLY A 197 -26.08 -3.26 10.29
CA GLY A 197 -27.26 -3.21 11.16
C GLY A 197 -27.54 -1.82 11.71
N ILE A 198 -26.49 -1.12 12.17
CA ILE A 198 -26.59 0.24 12.72
C ILE A 198 -26.94 1.26 11.64
N ILE A 199 -26.26 1.19 10.48
CA ILE A 199 -26.47 2.13 9.38
C ILE A 199 -27.91 2.02 8.86
N ASN A 200 -28.40 0.81 8.63
CA ASN A 200 -29.77 0.59 8.14
C ASN A 200 -30.85 1.01 9.15
N ALA A 201 -30.61 0.79 10.45
CA ALA A 201 -31.51 1.24 11.51
C ALA A 201 -31.60 2.78 11.57
N ALA A 202 -30.48 3.47 11.38
CA ALA A 202 -30.44 4.93 11.31
C ALA A 202 -31.20 5.48 10.08
N SER A 203 -31.11 4.80 8.92
CA SER A 203 -31.84 5.18 7.71
C SER A 203 -33.35 4.95 7.79
N THR A 204 -33.83 4.07 8.66
CA THR A 204 -35.27 3.77 8.83
C THR A 204 -35.95 4.73 9.83
N SER A 205 -35.17 5.50 10.58
CA SER A 205 -35.66 6.43 11.62
C SER A 205 -35.74 7.90 11.16
N MET A 206 -35.48 8.16 9.87
CA MET A 206 -35.69 9.46 9.20
C MET A 206 -36.88 9.37 8.25
#